data_AF-A0A9E2UNM9-F1
#
_entry.id   AF-A0A9E2UNM9-F1
#
_cell.length_a   1.000
_cell.length_b   1.000
_cell.length_c   1.000
_cell.angle_alpha   90.00
_cell.angle_beta   90.00
_cell.angle_gamma   90.00
#
_symmetry.space_group_name_H-M   'P 1'
#
loop_
_entity.id
_entity.type
_entity.pdbx_description
1 polymer ?
#
loop_
_entity_poly.entity_id
_entity_poly.type
_entity_poly.pdbx_seq_one_letter_code
_entity_poly.pdbx_strand_id
1 'polypeptide(L)'
;MIDSGKNIASDLLAARRSLRGTPWDGSYLDHFVQILCRLDADRHGFAAGDLTAIEAAWVGGDKAAWSGGFVARLNDGRRVHVDGRAGLTHWGEDSDIDSGLVEGREPHPELGARYGWQQHNWDEELTRGLNEFLAKLAAERPASPSSQ
;
A
#
# COMPACT_ATOMS: atom_id res chain seq x y z
N MET A 1 -21.53 -17.22 -13.26
CA MET A 1 -20.29 -17.68 -12.61
C MET A 1 -19.30 -16.52 -12.65
N ILE A 2 -18.66 -16.26 -11.51
CA ILE A 2 -18.08 -14.99 -11.12
C ILE A 2 -16.73 -14.77 -11.84
N ASP A 3 -16.65 -13.73 -12.66
CA ASP A 3 -15.39 -13.22 -13.26
C ASP A 3 -15.02 -11.87 -12.63
N SER A 4 -15.17 -11.75 -11.31
CA SER A 4 -14.86 -10.52 -10.55
C SER A 4 -13.47 -10.56 -9.90
N GLY A 5 -12.70 -11.61 -10.17
CA GLY A 5 -11.34 -11.83 -9.67
C GLY A 5 -10.30 -11.85 -10.79
N LYS A 6 -10.49 -11.10 -11.88
CA LYS A 6 -9.34 -10.71 -12.72
C LYS A 6 -8.34 -10.04 -11.78
N ASN A 7 -7.23 -10.73 -11.61
CA ASN A 7 -6.45 -10.78 -10.38
C ASN A 7 -5.86 -9.41 -10.04
N ILE A 8 -6.33 -8.78 -8.96
CA ILE A 8 -5.80 -7.50 -8.47
C ILE A 8 -4.27 -7.49 -8.34
N ALA A 9 -3.65 -8.63 -8.03
CA ALA A 9 -2.19 -8.76 -8.01
C ALA A 9 -1.57 -8.65 -9.41
N SER A 10 -2.23 -9.17 -10.45
CA SER A 10 -1.80 -8.98 -11.83
C SER A 10 -1.90 -7.52 -12.27
N ASP A 11 -2.97 -6.82 -11.88
CA ASP A 11 -3.14 -5.39 -12.16
C ASP A 11 -2.09 -4.55 -11.42
N LEU A 12 -1.82 -4.86 -10.15
CA LEU A 12 -0.75 -4.23 -9.36
C LEU A 12 0.62 -4.41 -10.03
N LEU A 13 0.93 -5.61 -10.53
CA LEU A 13 2.18 -5.88 -11.23
C LEU A 13 2.25 -5.20 -12.60
N ALA A 14 1.13 -5.05 -13.30
CA ALA A 14 1.03 -4.32 -14.55
C ALA A 14 1.29 -2.81 -14.34
N ALA A 15 0.60 -2.20 -13.38
CA ALA A 15 0.80 -0.81 -12.97
C ALA A 15 2.26 -0.57 -12.50
N ARG A 16 2.86 -1.52 -11.78
CA ARG A 16 4.28 -1.41 -11.36
C ARG A 16 5.22 -1.42 -12.57
N ARG A 17 4.92 -2.26 -13.56
CA ARG A 17 5.71 -2.36 -14.80
C ARG A 17 5.60 -1.08 -15.63
N SER A 18 4.45 -0.42 -15.67
CA SER A 18 4.25 0.82 -16.43
C SER A 18 4.98 2.03 -15.82
N LEU A 19 5.39 1.95 -14.55
CA LEU A 19 6.20 2.97 -13.88
C LEU A 19 7.72 2.75 -13.99
N ARG A 20 8.19 1.71 -14.68
CA ARG A 20 9.63 1.49 -14.89
C ARG A 20 10.25 2.64 -15.70
N GLY A 21 11.45 3.09 -15.31
CA GLY A 21 12.14 4.24 -15.92
C GLY A 21 11.55 5.61 -15.61
N THR A 22 10.52 5.70 -14.76
CA THR A 22 10.01 6.98 -14.22
C THR A 22 10.77 7.36 -12.95
N PRO A 23 10.60 8.58 -12.40
CA PRO A 23 11.16 8.95 -11.08
C PRO A 23 10.75 7.99 -9.94
N TRP A 24 9.71 7.18 -10.14
CA TRP A 24 9.17 6.25 -9.16
C TRP A 24 9.68 4.82 -9.30
N ASP A 25 10.62 4.55 -10.21
CA ASP A 25 11.23 3.23 -10.40
C ASP A 25 12.28 2.91 -9.31
N GLY A 26 11.86 3.02 -8.05
CA GLY A 26 12.69 2.80 -6.86
C GLY A 26 12.26 1.57 -6.05
N SER A 27 13.17 1.07 -5.21
CA SER A 27 12.95 -0.10 -4.36
C SER A 27 11.81 0.06 -3.35
N TYR A 28 11.52 1.30 -2.93
CA TYR A 28 10.39 1.57 -2.06
C TYR A 28 9.07 1.21 -2.74
N LEU A 29 8.89 1.54 -4.02
CA LEU A 29 7.67 1.18 -4.73
C LEU A 29 7.50 -0.34 -4.84
N ASP A 30 8.59 -1.10 -5.04
CA ASP A 30 8.56 -2.56 -5.02
C ASP A 30 8.08 -3.08 -3.66
N HIS A 31 8.56 -2.51 -2.56
CA HIS A 31 8.09 -2.84 -1.22
C HIS A 31 6.58 -2.62 -1.09
N PHE A 32 6.07 -1.45 -1.49
CA PHE A 32 4.64 -1.17 -1.35
C PHE A 32 3.76 -2.05 -2.25
N VAL A 33 4.22 -2.39 -3.45
CA VAL A 33 3.51 -3.36 -4.30
C VAL A 33 3.45 -4.73 -3.63
N GLN A 34 4.50 -5.16 -2.93
CA GLN A 34 4.49 -6.41 -2.15
C GLN A 34 3.50 -6.37 -0.98
N ILE A 35 3.36 -5.22 -0.31
CA ILE A 35 2.31 -5.00 0.71
C ILE A 35 0.93 -5.17 0.07
N LEU A 36 0.65 -4.43 -1.01
CA LEU A 36 -0.66 -4.42 -1.66
C LEU A 36 -1.06 -5.82 -2.19
N CYS A 37 -0.12 -6.58 -2.73
CA CYS A 37 -0.37 -7.95 -3.21
C CYS A 37 -0.73 -8.95 -2.09
N ARG A 38 -0.42 -8.64 -0.83
CA ARG A 38 -0.68 -9.49 0.34
C ARG A 38 -1.82 -8.97 1.22
N LEU A 39 -2.35 -7.78 0.93
CA LEU A 39 -3.58 -7.32 1.55
C LEU A 39 -4.71 -8.28 1.19
N ASP A 40 -5.32 -8.80 2.23
CA ASP A 40 -6.34 -9.83 2.17
C ASP A 40 -7.55 -9.36 2.99
N ALA A 41 -8.74 -9.39 2.38
CA ALA A 41 -9.95 -8.83 2.97
C ALA A 41 -10.39 -9.59 4.23
N ASP A 42 -10.20 -10.91 4.28
CA ASP A 42 -10.60 -11.74 5.41
C ASP A 42 -9.66 -11.53 6.61
N ARG A 43 -8.36 -11.39 6.35
CA ARG A 43 -7.35 -11.15 7.38
C ARG A 43 -7.32 -9.71 7.88
N HIS A 44 -7.44 -8.73 6.99
CA HIS A 44 -7.19 -7.32 7.31
C HIS A 44 -8.47 -6.47 7.34
N GLY A 45 -9.61 -7.01 6.88
CA GLY A 45 -10.88 -6.30 6.80
C GLY A 45 -11.01 -5.33 5.62
N PHE A 46 -10.04 -5.37 4.68
CA PHE A 46 -10.03 -4.66 3.40
C PHE A 46 -8.97 -5.26 2.45
N ALA A 47 -9.14 -5.08 1.15
CA ALA A 47 -8.16 -5.45 0.12
C ALA A 47 -7.53 -4.21 -0.53
N ALA A 48 -6.47 -4.40 -1.32
CA ALA A 48 -5.82 -3.30 -2.05
C ALA A 48 -6.78 -2.51 -2.96
N GLY A 49 -7.81 -3.17 -3.49
CA GLY A 49 -8.84 -2.53 -4.32
C GLY A 49 -9.77 -1.59 -3.55
N ASP A 50 -9.76 -1.64 -2.22
CA ASP A 50 -10.58 -0.78 -1.36
C ASP A 50 -9.89 0.55 -1.02
N LEU A 51 -8.60 0.70 -1.36
CA LEU A 51 -7.83 1.91 -1.12
C LEU A 51 -8.24 3.02 -2.09
N THR A 52 -8.58 4.19 -1.54
CA THR A 52 -8.93 5.39 -2.32
C THR A 52 -7.76 6.36 -2.43
N ALA A 53 -7.02 6.55 -1.34
CA ALA A 53 -5.91 7.50 -1.28
C ALA A 53 -4.90 7.11 -0.19
N ILE A 54 -3.63 7.39 -0.44
CA ILE A 54 -2.58 7.36 0.58
C ILE A 54 -2.50 8.74 1.20
N GLU A 55 -2.69 8.84 2.51
CA GLU A 55 -2.68 10.11 3.23
C GLU A 55 -1.29 10.48 3.74
N ALA A 56 -0.51 9.48 4.15
CA ALA A 56 0.87 9.64 4.57
C ALA A 56 1.60 8.30 4.42
N ALA A 57 2.86 8.33 4.01
CA ALA A 57 3.73 7.17 3.90
C ALA A 57 5.04 7.42 4.64
N TRP A 58 5.66 6.35 5.12
CA TRP A 58 6.90 6.40 5.86
C TRP A 58 7.82 5.24 5.52
N VAL A 59 9.10 5.45 5.78
CA VAL A 59 10.17 4.45 5.67
C VAL A 59 10.95 4.38 6.97
N GLY A 60 11.52 3.21 7.27
CA GLY A 60 12.44 3.04 8.39
C GLY A 60 13.68 3.92 8.25
N GLY A 61 14.09 4.57 9.35
CA GLY A 61 15.12 5.61 9.40
C GLY A 61 16.52 5.19 8.99
N ASP A 62 16.85 3.90 9.05
CA ASP A 62 18.20 3.39 8.73
C ASP A 62 18.38 2.98 7.26
N LYS A 63 17.48 3.37 6.36
CA LYS A 63 17.47 2.89 4.96
C LYS A 63 17.52 1.36 4.86
N ALA A 64 17.12 0.65 5.92
CA ALA A 64 16.74 -0.74 5.83
C ALA A 64 15.54 -0.73 4.90
N ALA A 65 15.79 -0.96 3.61
CA ALA A 65 14.90 -0.71 2.46
C ALA A 65 13.59 -1.53 2.48
N TRP A 66 13.31 -2.14 3.61
CA TRP A 66 12.50 -3.32 3.80
C TRP A 66 11.55 -3.15 5.00
N SER A 67 11.53 -1.97 5.65
CA SER A 67 10.52 -1.59 6.65
C SER A 67 9.87 -0.27 6.26
N GLY A 68 8.55 -0.25 6.15
CA GLY A 68 7.81 0.92 5.71
C GLY A 68 6.31 0.70 5.80
N GLY A 69 5.55 1.78 5.70
CA GLY A 69 4.12 1.70 5.85
C GLY A 69 3.44 2.96 5.38
N PHE A 70 2.12 2.95 5.50
CA PHE A 70 1.30 4.09 5.10
C PHE A 70 0.00 4.14 5.88
N VAL A 71 -0.59 5.33 5.87
CA VAL A 71 -1.96 5.58 6.28
C VAL A 71 -2.77 5.80 5.01
N ALA A 72 -3.88 5.11 4.89
CA ALA A 72 -4.75 5.17 3.73
C ALA A 72 -6.21 5.37 4.11
N ARG A 73 -6.94 5.96 3.17
CA ARG A 73 -8.39 6.06 3.19
C ARG A 73 -9.00 4.96 2.34
N LEU A 74 -10.04 4.32 2.87
CA LEU A 74 -10.82 3.30 2.19
C LEU A 74 -12.04 3.90 1.48
N ASN A 75 -12.61 3.13 0.54
CA ASN A 75 -13.81 3.50 -0.21
C ASN A 75 -15.04 3.74 0.68
N ASP A 76 -15.10 3.11 1.85
CA ASP A 76 -16.17 3.30 2.85
C ASP A 76 -15.92 4.50 3.78
N GLY A 77 -14.85 5.27 3.55
CA GLY A 77 -14.46 6.44 4.32
C GLY A 77 -13.69 6.13 5.60
N ARG A 78 -13.50 4.85 5.96
CA ARG A 78 -12.61 4.49 7.08
C ARG A 78 -11.16 4.80 6.73
N ARG A 79 -10.37 4.94 7.78
CA ARG A 79 -8.94 5.21 7.72
C ARG A 79 -8.19 4.06 8.36
N VAL A 80 -7.15 3.59 7.69
CA VAL A 80 -6.34 2.46 8.12
C VAL A 80 -4.86 2.81 8.07
N HIS A 81 -4.08 2.21 8.95
CA HIS A 81 -2.65 2.13 8.79
C HIS A 81 -2.31 0.74 8.26
N VAL A 82 -1.20 0.67 7.53
CA VAL A 82 -0.58 -0.57 7.06
C VAL A 82 0.91 -0.47 7.34
N ASP A 83 1.44 -1.49 8.01
CA ASP A 83 2.86 -1.64 8.32
C ASP A 83 3.38 -2.88 7.60
N GLY A 84 4.30 -2.68 6.66
CA GLY A 84 4.99 -3.74 5.94
C GLY A 84 6.30 -4.08 6.63
N ARG A 85 6.38 -5.32 7.10
CA ARG A 85 7.61 -5.90 7.62
C ARG A 85 8.14 -6.90 6.61
N ALA A 86 9.17 -6.52 5.86
CA ALA A 86 10.02 -7.52 5.27
C ALA A 86 10.87 -8.19 6.35
N GLY A 87 11.28 -9.43 6.09
CA GLY A 87 12.19 -10.19 6.93
C GLY A 87 13.61 -9.61 7.00
N LEU A 88 14.59 -10.50 7.18
CA LEU A 88 15.99 -10.11 7.43
C LEU A 88 16.72 -9.47 6.24
N THR A 89 16.36 -9.79 4.99
CA THR A 89 17.13 -9.33 3.81
C THR A 89 16.29 -8.95 2.58
N HIS A 90 15.06 -9.44 2.48
CA HIS A 90 14.11 -9.18 1.39
C HIS A 90 12.69 -9.58 1.82
N TRP A 91 11.69 -9.24 1.01
CA TRP A 91 10.34 -9.77 1.14
C TRP A 91 10.33 -11.29 0.88
N GLY A 92 10.17 -12.09 1.92
CA GLY A 92 10.20 -13.55 1.93
C GLY A 92 9.08 -14.16 2.77
N GLU A 93 9.20 -15.44 3.13
CA GLU A 93 8.20 -16.19 3.91
C GLU A 93 8.02 -15.65 5.35
N ASP A 94 9.04 -14.98 5.88
CA ASP A 94 9.05 -14.36 7.20
C ASP A 94 8.51 -12.92 7.19
N SER A 95 8.11 -12.43 6.02
CA SER A 95 7.58 -11.08 5.85
C SER A 95 6.09 -11.05 6.14
N ASP A 96 5.66 -10.01 6.83
CA ASP A 96 4.30 -9.88 7.29
C ASP A 96 3.77 -8.46 7.14
N ILE A 97 2.45 -8.34 7.21
CA ILE A 97 1.75 -7.06 7.19
C ILE A 97 0.88 -7.00 8.42
N ASP A 98 1.01 -5.90 9.16
CA ASP A 98 0.07 -5.51 10.20
C ASP A 98 -0.78 -4.35 9.68
N SER A 99 -2.05 -4.33 10.07
CA SER A 99 -2.97 -3.28 9.67
C SER A 99 -4.05 -3.08 10.72
N GLY A 100 -4.62 -1.88 10.74
CA GLY A 100 -5.72 -1.58 11.64
C GLY A 100 -6.24 -0.18 11.49
N LEU A 101 -7.36 0.06 12.14
CA LEU A 101 -8.06 1.34 12.06
C LEU A 101 -7.24 2.45 12.71
N VAL A 102 -7.33 3.62 12.10
CA VAL A 102 -6.77 4.86 12.63
C VAL A 102 -7.91 5.73 13.11
N GLU A 103 -7.89 6.07 14.39
CA GLU A 103 -8.81 7.06 14.95
C GLU A 103 -8.32 8.49 14.67
N GLY A 104 -9.27 9.41 14.58
CA GLY A 104 -8.97 10.82 14.34
C GLY A 104 -8.62 11.14 12.88
N ARG A 105 -8.30 12.41 12.65
CA ARG A 105 -8.09 12.98 11.30
C ARG A 105 -6.65 13.43 11.06
N GLU A 106 -5.76 13.18 12.01
CA GLU A 106 -4.36 13.64 11.95
C GLU A 106 -3.59 12.88 10.87
N PRO A 107 -3.01 13.54 9.86
CA PRO A 107 -2.26 12.88 8.78
C PRO A 107 -1.20 11.88 9.28
N HIS A 108 -0.57 12.19 10.42
CA HIS A 108 0.48 11.40 11.05
C HIS A 108 0.00 10.85 12.40
N PRO A 109 -0.75 9.73 12.42
CA PRO A 109 -1.23 9.15 13.67
C PRO A 109 -0.10 8.46 14.44
N GLU A 110 -0.14 8.52 15.77
CA GLU A 110 0.72 7.66 16.60
C GLU A 110 0.17 6.23 16.59
N LEU A 111 0.97 5.28 16.11
CA LEU A 111 0.55 3.90 15.90
C LEU A 111 0.89 2.94 17.06
N GLY A 112 1.36 3.48 18.19
CA GLY A 112 1.87 2.68 19.31
C GLY A 112 3.20 1.97 18.98
N ALA A 113 3.68 1.12 19.88
CA ALA A 113 4.94 0.40 19.67
C ALA A 113 4.79 -0.70 18.60
N ARG A 114 5.26 -0.42 17.39
CA ARG A 114 5.36 -1.38 16.28
C ARG A 114 6.79 -1.50 15.75
N TYR A 115 7.07 -2.61 15.08
CA TYR A 115 8.39 -2.88 14.50
C TYR A 115 8.69 -1.89 13.38
N GLY A 116 9.85 -1.23 13.38
CA GLY A 116 10.20 -0.21 12.38
C GLY A 116 9.54 1.17 12.59
N TRP A 117 8.38 1.23 13.26
CA TRP A 117 7.70 2.48 13.60
C TRP A 117 8.49 3.38 14.55
N GLN A 118 9.29 2.82 15.47
CA GLN A 118 9.99 3.63 16.48
C GLN A 118 11.05 4.58 15.90
N GLN A 119 11.44 4.36 14.64
CA GLN A 119 12.38 5.21 13.89
C GLN A 119 11.85 5.47 12.47
N HIS A 120 10.55 5.76 12.34
CA HIS A 120 9.98 6.11 11.05
C HIS A 120 10.29 7.57 10.68
N ASN A 121 10.45 7.83 9.38
CA ASN A 121 10.37 9.18 8.84
C ASN A 121 9.23 9.21 7.82
N TRP A 122 8.30 10.14 8.02
CA TRP A 122 7.28 10.45 7.02
C TRP A 122 7.96 11.00 5.77
N ASP A 123 7.48 10.55 4.61
CA ASP A 123 8.05 10.86 3.32
C ASP A 123 6.94 11.33 2.38
N GLU A 124 6.91 12.64 2.13
CA GLU A 124 5.93 13.29 1.26
C GLU A 124 6.11 12.89 -0.22
N GLU A 125 7.36 12.68 -0.65
CA GLU A 125 7.65 12.27 -2.02
C GLU A 125 7.13 10.85 -2.24
N LEU A 126 7.39 9.95 -1.30
CA LEU A 126 6.84 8.60 -1.32
C LEU A 126 5.31 8.60 -1.28
N THR A 127 4.70 9.43 -0.43
CA THR A 127 3.24 9.57 -0.33
C THR A 127 2.64 9.95 -1.70
N ARG A 128 3.26 10.89 -2.40
CA ARG A 128 2.85 11.29 -3.75
C ARG A 128 3.01 10.14 -4.74
N GLY A 129 4.15 9.45 -4.73
CA GLY A 129 4.41 8.33 -5.64
C GLY A 129 3.40 7.19 -5.50
N LEU A 130 2.99 6.87 -4.26
CA LEU A 130 1.97 5.84 -4.03
C LEU A 130 0.58 6.26 -4.52
N ASN A 131 0.21 7.53 -4.39
CA ASN A 131 -1.04 8.03 -4.97
C ASN A 131 -1.02 8.01 -6.51
N GLU A 132 0.11 8.34 -7.14
CA GLU A 132 0.27 8.21 -8.59
C GLU A 132 0.12 6.76 -9.04
N PHE A 133 0.69 5.80 -8.29
CA PHE A 133 0.50 4.37 -8.52
C PHE A 133 -0.96 3.94 -8.40
N LEU A 134 -1.68 4.36 -7.34
CA LEU A 134 -3.12 4.07 -7.18
C LEU A 134 -3.94 4.65 -8.33
N ALA A 135 -3.63 5.86 -8.80
CA ALA A 135 -4.31 6.46 -9.94
C ALA A 135 -4.09 5.68 -11.24
N LYS A 136 -2.89 5.12 -11.46
CA LYS A 136 -2.60 4.23 -12.60
C LYS A 136 -3.36 2.92 -12.49
N LEU A 137 -3.38 2.30 -11.32
CA LEU A 137 -4.15 1.08 -11.07
C LEU A 137 -5.64 1.30 -11.36
N ALA A 138 -6.20 2.44 -10.95
CA ALA A 138 -7.59 2.79 -11.24
C ALA A 138 -7.84 3.01 -12.75
N ALA A 139 -6.88 3.58 -13.47
CA ALA A 139 -7.00 3.81 -14.91
C ALA A 139 -6.88 2.51 -15.75
N GLU A 140 -6.08 1.54 -15.28
CA GLU A 140 -5.93 0.23 -15.92
C GLU A 140 -7.14 -0.69 -15.69
N ARG A 141 -7.98 -0.37 -14.69
CA ARG A 141 -9.26 -1.04 -14.41
C ARG A 141 -10.40 -0.26 -15.08
N PRO A 142 -10.80 -0.57 -16.33
CA PRO A 142 -11.98 0.07 -16.90
C PRO A 142 -13.17 -0.19 -15.98
N ALA A 143 -13.93 0.86 -15.68
CA ALA A 143 -15.21 0.72 -14.99
C ALA A 143 -16.02 -0.34 -15.74
N SER A 144 -16.44 -1.40 -15.03
CA SER A 144 -17.42 -2.32 -15.58
C SER A 144 -18.58 -1.47 -16.11
N PRO A 145 -18.98 -1.60 -17.39
CA PRO A 145 -20.06 -0.78 -17.92
C PRO A 145 -21.30 -1.05 -17.08
N SER A 146 -21.78 -0.01 -16.40
CA SER A 146 -23.06 -0.03 -15.71
C SER A 146 -24.10 -0.52 -16.72
N SER A 147 -24.60 -1.73 -16.52
CA SER A 147 -25.68 -2.26 -17.34
C SER A 147 -26.90 -1.37 -17.11
N GLN A 148 -27.36 -0.74 -18.19
CA GLN A 148 -28.62 -0.01 -18.24
C GLN A 148 -29.81 -0.95 -18.03
#